data_AF-A0A7G8V9G7-F1
#
_entry.id   AF-A0A7G8V9G7-F1
#
_cell.length_a   1.000
_cell.length_b   1.000
_cell.length_c   1.000
_cell.angle_alpha   90.00
_cell.angle_beta   90.00
_cell.angle_gamma   90.00
#
_symmetry.space_group_name_H-M   'P 1'
#
loop_
_entity.id
_entity.type
_entity.pdbx_description
1 polymer ?
#
loop_
_entity_poly.entity_id
_entity_poly.type
_entity_poly.pdbx_seq_one_letter_code
_entity_poly.pdbx_strand_id
1 'polypeptide(L)'
;MNTLKKITCCCRKAIFLVERKHTEGIAVMDEIRLLIHLKDCPVCRIFQEQSLLIDCMMKRNQKFLKDKRINLSDDFKNNLKGLIQDKLVQKTGVMGDTVL
;
A
#
# COMPACT_ATOMS: atom_id res chain seq x y z
N MET A 1 1.21 12.79 -39.44
CA MET A 1 0.77 11.98 -38.28
C MET A 1 1.55 12.42 -37.05
N ASN A 2 0.87 12.97 -36.04
CA ASN A 2 1.51 13.72 -34.94
C ASN A 2 2.23 12.77 -33.98
N THR A 3 3.55 12.95 -33.83
CA THR A 3 4.46 12.15 -33.00
C THR A 3 4.00 11.98 -31.55
N LEU A 4 3.22 12.95 -31.03
CA LEU A 4 2.63 12.92 -29.69
C LEU A 4 1.68 11.73 -29.46
N LYS A 5 0.91 11.31 -30.47
CA LYS A 5 0.03 10.13 -30.36
C LYS A 5 0.79 8.80 -30.22
N LYS A 6 2.07 8.73 -30.61
CA LYS A 6 2.91 7.54 -30.41
C LYS A 6 3.50 7.48 -28.99
N ILE A 7 3.54 8.60 -28.28
CA ILE A 7 4.14 8.71 -26.96
C ILE A 7 3.12 8.43 -25.86
N THR A 8 1.83 8.66 -26.12
CA THR A 8 0.75 8.38 -25.16
C THR A 8 0.64 6.88 -24.87
N CYS A 9 0.60 6.52 -23.59
CA CYS A 9 0.24 5.16 -23.21
C CYS A 9 -1.28 4.94 -23.31
N CYS A 10 -1.75 3.69 -23.32
CA CYS A 10 -3.18 3.39 -23.21
C CYS A 10 -3.68 3.62 -21.77
N CYS A 11 -5.00 3.80 -21.58
CA CYS A 11 -5.61 4.09 -20.28
C CYS A 11 -5.25 3.05 -19.21
N ARG A 12 -5.18 1.76 -19.58
CA ARG A 12 -4.76 0.68 -18.67
C ARG A 12 -3.36 0.94 -18.08
N LYS A 13 -2.41 1.31 -18.94
CA LYS A 13 -1.05 1.62 -18.48
C LYS A 13 -1.01 2.93 -17.69
N ALA A 14 -1.84 3.92 -18.04
CA ALA A 14 -1.94 5.16 -17.28
C ALA A 14 -2.44 4.91 -15.85
N ILE A 15 -3.50 4.12 -15.67
CA ILE A 15 -4.05 3.72 -14.36
C ILE A 15 -2.97 3.02 -13.53
N PHE A 16 -2.29 2.02 -14.10
CA PHE A 16 -1.20 1.33 -13.42
C PHE A 16 -0.08 2.29 -12.96
N LEU A 17 0.31 3.25 -13.82
CA LEU A 17 1.34 4.24 -13.45
C LEU A 17 0.85 5.21 -12.37
N VAL A 18 -0.43 5.58 -12.36
CA VAL A 18 -1.04 6.38 -11.28
C VAL A 18 -0.95 5.61 -9.97
N GLU A 19 -1.43 4.37 -9.91
CA GLU A 19 -1.39 3.55 -8.69
C GLU A 19 0.03 3.36 -8.17
N ARG A 20 0.94 2.95 -9.06
CA ARG A 20 2.35 2.73 -8.72
C ARG A 20 3.04 3.99 -8.18
N LYS A 21 2.71 5.16 -8.74
CA LYS A 21 3.22 6.46 -8.26
C LYS A 21 2.81 6.74 -6.80
N HIS A 22 1.66 6.27 -6.34
CA HIS A 22 1.21 6.47 -4.95
C HIS A 22 1.92 5.55 -3.95
N THR A 23 2.36 4.36 -4.37
CA THR A 23 3.00 3.38 -3.48
C THR A 23 4.53 3.48 -3.45
N GLU A 24 5.17 3.59 -4.62
CA GLU A 24 6.62 3.37 -4.76
C GLU A 24 7.32 4.33 -5.74
N GLY A 25 6.58 5.29 -6.31
CA GLY A 25 7.09 6.20 -7.33
C GLY A 25 7.20 5.54 -8.72
N ILE A 26 7.57 6.32 -9.74
CA ILE A 26 7.72 5.84 -11.12
C ILE A 26 8.95 6.46 -11.77
N ALA A 27 9.47 5.80 -12.82
CA ALA A 27 10.59 6.33 -13.60
C ALA A 27 10.22 7.67 -14.28
N VAL A 28 11.19 8.57 -14.43
CA VAL A 28 11.00 9.91 -15.02
C VAL A 28 10.34 9.85 -16.40
N MET A 29 10.75 8.90 -17.24
CA MET A 29 10.14 8.73 -18.58
C MET A 29 8.68 8.28 -18.52
N ASP A 30 8.33 7.45 -17.53
CA ASP A 30 6.93 7.05 -17.31
C ASP A 30 6.12 8.21 -16.73
N GLU A 31 6.72 9.08 -15.92
CA GLU A 31 6.08 10.30 -15.43
C GLU A 31 5.75 11.27 -16.56
N ILE A 32 6.70 11.54 -17.46
CA ILE A 32 6.45 12.37 -18.65
C ILE A 32 5.34 11.77 -19.51
N ARG A 33 5.39 10.46 -19.76
CA ARG A 33 4.39 9.75 -20.55
C ARG A 33 2.99 9.84 -19.91
N LEU A 34 2.93 9.67 -18.59
CA LEU A 34 1.70 9.77 -17.82
C LEU A 34 1.14 11.20 -17.88
N LEU A 35 1.99 12.22 -17.70
CA LEU A 35 1.60 13.63 -17.78
C LEU A 35 0.97 13.98 -19.14
N ILE A 36 1.53 13.48 -20.23
CA ILE A 36 0.94 13.68 -21.57
C ILE A 36 -0.43 12.99 -21.65
N HIS A 37 -0.55 11.73 -21.20
CA HIS A 37 -1.82 11.02 -21.23
C HIS A 37 -2.92 11.70 -20.40
N LEU A 38 -2.58 12.22 -19.23
CA LEU A 38 -3.54 12.91 -18.34
C LEU A 38 -4.04 14.24 -18.91
N LYS A 39 -3.27 14.90 -19.78
CA LYS A 39 -3.72 16.09 -20.51
C LYS A 39 -4.75 15.73 -21.59
N ASP A 40 -4.60 14.57 -22.20
CA ASP A 40 -5.45 14.13 -23.32
C ASP A 40 -6.68 13.30 -22.88
N CYS A 41 -6.61 12.66 -21.71
CA CYS A 41 -7.64 11.74 -21.22
C CYS A 41 -8.29 12.24 -19.91
N PRO A 42 -9.51 12.80 -19.97
CA PRO A 42 -10.17 13.34 -18.77
C PRO A 42 -10.54 12.26 -17.75
N VAL A 43 -10.82 11.03 -18.19
CA VAL A 43 -11.14 9.90 -17.31
C VAL A 43 -9.94 9.54 -16.43
N CYS A 44 -8.75 9.42 -17.02
CA CYS A 44 -7.54 9.12 -16.26
C CYS A 44 -7.13 10.29 -15.35
N ARG A 45 -7.45 11.54 -15.73
CA ARG A 45 -7.26 12.71 -14.86
C ARG A 45 -8.15 12.65 -13.62
N ILE A 46 -9.46 12.40 -13.80
CA ILE A 46 -10.40 12.23 -12.69
C ILE A 46 -9.97 11.07 -11.79
N PHE A 47 -9.55 9.94 -12.38
CA PHE A 47 -9.03 8.81 -11.61
C PHE A 47 -7.84 9.23 -10.74
N GLN A 48 -6.87 9.95 -11.28
CA GLN A 48 -5.72 10.45 -10.50
C GLN A 48 -6.15 11.36 -9.34
N GLU A 49 -7.06 12.30 -9.59
CA GLU A 49 -7.57 13.21 -8.56
C GLU A 49 -8.27 12.44 -7.43
N GLN A 50 -9.07 11.42 -7.79
CA GLN A 50 -9.74 10.55 -6.83
C GLN A 50 -8.75 9.71 -6.02
N SER A 51 -7.75 9.10 -6.66
CA SER A 51 -6.70 8.34 -5.98
C SER A 51 -5.97 9.21 -4.95
N LEU A 52 -5.62 10.44 -5.32
CA LEU A 52 -4.93 11.38 -4.43
C LEU A 52 -5.82 11.79 -3.24
N LEU A 53 -7.12 12.01 -3.47
CA LEU A 53 -8.07 12.32 -2.42
C LEU A 53 -8.18 11.19 -1.38
N ILE A 54 -8.30 9.95 -1.85
CA ILE A 54 -8.35 8.76 -0.99
C ILE A 54 -7.07 8.67 -0.15
N ASP A 55 -5.91 8.84 -0.78
CA ASP A 55 -4.61 8.83 -0.11
C ASP A 55 -4.52 9.89 1.00
N CYS A 56 -4.98 11.11 0.71
CA CYS A 56 -5.03 12.19 1.70
C CYS A 56 -5.98 11.88 2.85
N MET A 57 -7.16 11.30 2.58
CA MET A 57 -8.11 10.89 3.61
C MET A 57 -7.51 9.80 4.52
N MET A 58 -6.85 8.80 3.93
CA MET A 58 -6.20 7.73 4.70
C MET A 58 -5.07 8.27 5.57
N LYS A 59 -4.22 9.14 5.04
CA LYS A 59 -3.13 9.79 5.81
C LYS A 59 -3.66 10.69 6.92
N ARG A 60 -4.77 11.41 6.70
CA ARG A 60 -5.44 12.23 7.72
C ARG A 60 -6.00 11.35 8.84
N ASN A 61 -6.66 10.25 8.50
CA ASN A 61 -7.15 9.29 9.48
C ASN A 61 -5.99 8.70 10.29
N GLN A 62 -4.91 8.26 9.64
CA GLN A 62 -3.72 7.77 10.34
C GLN A 62 -3.11 8.80 11.29
N LYS A 63 -3.03 10.09 10.91
CA LYS A 63 -2.58 11.15 11.82
C LYS A 63 -3.51 11.28 13.03
N PHE A 64 -4.82 11.26 12.83
CA PHE A 64 -5.80 11.25 13.91
C PHE A 64 -5.66 10.01 14.83
N LEU A 65 -5.36 8.84 14.26
CA LEU A 65 -5.08 7.61 15.00
C LEU A 65 -3.71 7.61 15.69
N LYS A 66 -2.79 8.50 15.33
CA LYS A 66 -1.50 8.71 16.04
C LYS A 66 -1.66 9.71 17.19
N ASP A 67 -2.44 10.76 17.00
CA ASP A 67 -2.72 11.78 18.03
C ASP A 67 -3.57 11.22 19.18
N LYS A 68 -4.56 10.39 18.87
CA LYS A 68 -5.11 9.46 19.85
C LYS A 68 -4.09 8.35 19.98
N ARG A 69 -3.52 8.09 21.16
CA ARG A 69 -2.67 6.90 21.40
C ARG A 69 -3.51 5.63 21.28
N ILE A 70 -3.89 5.25 20.05
CA ILE A 70 -4.63 4.04 19.77
C ILE A 70 -3.65 2.89 19.87
N ASN A 71 -3.47 2.47 21.11
CA ASN A 71 -2.77 1.25 21.45
C ASN A 71 -3.74 0.09 21.37
N LEU A 72 -3.19 -1.10 21.11
CA LEU A 72 -3.92 -2.34 21.36
C LEU A 72 -4.37 -2.36 22.82
N SER A 73 -5.60 -2.86 23.06
CA SER A 73 -6.07 -3.07 24.43
C SER A 73 -5.13 -4.03 25.15
N ASP A 74 -5.00 -3.86 26.46
CA ASP A 74 -4.11 -4.71 27.24
C ASP A 74 -4.60 -6.17 27.24
N ASP A 75 -5.92 -6.40 27.17
CA ASP A 75 -6.50 -7.72 26.97
C ASP A 75 -6.02 -8.39 25.68
N PHE A 76 -5.98 -7.64 24.57
CA PHE A 76 -5.50 -8.17 23.30
C PHE A 76 -4.00 -8.47 23.36
N LYS A 77 -3.20 -7.61 23.98
CA LYS A 77 -1.75 -7.85 24.17
C LYS A 77 -1.50 -9.10 25.01
N ASN A 78 -2.26 -9.27 26.09
CA ASN A 78 -2.11 -10.41 27.00
C ASN A 78 -2.53 -11.72 26.33
N ASN A 79 -3.62 -11.70 25.54
CA ASN A 79 -4.02 -12.84 24.73
C ASN A 79 -2.93 -13.21 23.70
N LEU A 80 -2.35 -12.21 23.02
CA LEU A 80 -1.27 -12.44 22.05
C LEU A 80 -0.03 -13.05 22.70
N LYS A 81 0.34 -12.59 23.90
CA LYS A 81 1.47 -13.15 24.67
C LYS A 81 1.21 -14.61 25.04
N GLY A 82 0.00 -14.95 25.48
CA GLY A 82 -0.39 -16.33 25.77
C GLY A 82 -0.21 -17.24 24.55
N LEU A 83 -0.75 -16.82 23.38
CA LEU A 83 -0.62 -17.57 22.13
C LEU A 83 0.83 -17.77 21.69
N ILE A 84 1.70 -16.76 21.89
CA ILE A 84 3.13 -16.89 21.60
C ILE A 84 3.75 -17.93 22.52
N GLN A 85 3.43 -17.89 23.81
CA GLN A 85 3.99 -18.78 24.81
C GLN A 85 3.56 -20.24 24.57
N ASP A 86 2.27 -20.46 24.26
CA ASP A 86 1.75 -21.77 23.89
C ASP A 86 2.45 -22.35 22.66
N LYS A 87 2.68 -21.52 21.62
CA LYS A 87 3.40 -21.94 20.42
C LYS A 87 4.88 -22.22 20.67
N LEU A 88 5.52 -21.46 21.57
CA LEU A 88 6.91 -21.72 21.96
C LEU A 88 7.01 -23.05 22.73
N VAL A 89 6.09 -23.31 23.66
CA VAL A 89 6.02 -24.57 24.40
C VAL A 89 5.75 -25.76 23.48
N GLN A 90 4.84 -25.63 22.51
CA GLN A 90 4.60 -26.67 21.49
C GLN A 90 5.83 -26.92 20.60
N LYS A 91 6.60 -25.87 20.29
CA LYS A 91 7.82 -25.98 19.48
C LYS A 91 9.00 -26.59 20.25
N THR A 92 9.07 -26.40 21.57
CA THR A 92 10.11 -27.01 22.42
C THR A 92 9.69 -28.36 23.03
N GLY A 93 8.41 -28.75 22.89
CA GLY A 93 7.82 -29.95 23.49
C GLY A 93 7.90 -31.23 22.66
N VAL A 94 8.63 -31.27 21.55
CA VAL A 94 8.92 -32.52 20.81
C VAL A 94 10.43 -32.66 20.59
N MET A 95 11.17 -32.80 21.70
CA MET A 95 12.47 -33.48 21.72
C MET A 95 12.73 -34.04 23.11
N GLY A 96 11.76 -34.80 23.61
CA GLY A 96 11.81 -35.49 24.89
C GLY A 96 11.63 -36.98 24.72
N ASP A 97 12.33 -37.62 23.78
CA ASP A 97 12.47 -39.08 23.75
C ASP A 97 13.92 -39.45 24.07
N THR A 98 14.08 -39.93 25.31
CA THR A 98 14.97 -41.00 25.78
C THR A 98 16.46 -40.93 25.41
N VAL A 99 17.36 -40.88 26.40
CA VAL A 99 18.40 -41.90 26.65
C VAL A 99 18.88 -41.77 28.11
N LEU A 100 19.06 -42.95 28.71
CA LEU A 100 19.69 -43.36 29.98
C LEU A 100 20.79 -42.46 30.55
#